data_AF-A0A561SKH6-F1
#
_entry.id   AF-A0A561SKH6-F1
#
_cell.length_a   1.000
_cell.length_b   1.000
_cell.length_c   1.000
_cell.angle_alpha   90.00
_cell.angle_beta   90.00
_cell.angle_gamma   90.00
#
_symmetry.space_group_name_H-M   'P 1'
#
loop_
_entity.id
_entity.type
_entity.pdbx_description
1 polymer ?
#
loop_
_entity_poly.entity_id
_entity_poly.type
_entity_poly.pdbx_seq_one_letter_code
_entity_poly.pdbx_strand_id
1 'polypeptide(L)'
;MRNQTIGQFLTALAARVPAPGGGASAALHAAQAAALVAMVARYSDGPTNVPEKRGAGRPGQPGPAGSLAAAAHMRASRTHSKYADHAEAIRRVRDAADELCENALTLAEDDAAAFTAVTEAYRLPKTGAAEAATRSAAIATALLAAARPPAFVIGVAARVLDLAEELLPIGNPNVISDVAAAAEAARAAATTARVNVEINLTGIEDAQARSELLAAAGSVGGLCDRADKVTGAVRAGLAS
;
A
#
# COMPACT_ATOMS: atom_id res chain seq x y z
N MET A 1 15.64 -5.15 -0.48
CA MET A 1 14.87 -5.14 -1.74
C MET A 1 14.57 -3.73 -2.24
N ARG A 2 14.53 -2.72 -1.36
CA ARG A 2 14.17 -1.32 -1.68
C ARG A 2 14.81 -0.70 -2.92
N ASN A 3 16.07 -1.02 -3.24
CA ASN A 3 16.82 -0.38 -4.33
C ASN A 3 16.86 -1.21 -5.62
N GLN A 4 16.05 -2.27 -5.73
CA GLN A 4 15.97 -3.06 -6.95
C GLN A 4 15.06 -2.38 -7.97
N THR A 5 15.40 -2.48 -9.25
CA THR A 5 14.46 -2.16 -10.33
C THR A 5 13.30 -3.16 -10.32
N ILE A 6 12.14 -2.74 -10.85
CA ILE A 6 10.97 -3.62 -10.99
C ILE A 6 11.34 -4.90 -11.77
N GLY A 7 12.17 -4.78 -12.82
CA GLY A 7 12.63 -5.94 -13.60
C GLY A 7 13.47 -6.93 -12.80
N GLN A 8 14.35 -6.42 -11.91
CA GLN A 8 15.14 -7.28 -11.01
C GLN A 8 14.26 -7.99 -9.99
N PHE A 9 13.29 -7.28 -9.40
CA PHE A 9 12.34 -7.88 -8.47
C PHE A 9 11.54 -9.01 -9.12
N LEU A 10 10.96 -8.76 -10.31
CA LEU A 10 10.17 -9.77 -11.02
C LEU A 10 11.01 -10.98 -11.45
N THR A 11 12.27 -10.76 -11.85
CA THR A 11 13.19 -11.85 -12.16
C THR A 11 13.49 -12.70 -10.92
N ALA A 12 13.71 -12.06 -9.77
CA ALA A 12 13.95 -12.77 -8.50
C ALA A 12 12.70 -13.53 -8.03
N LEU A 13 11.51 -12.92 -8.15
CA LEU A 13 10.23 -13.54 -7.81
C LEU A 13 9.93 -14.80 -8.65
N ALA A 14 10.34 -14.79 -9.93
CA ALA A 14 10.15 -15.93 -10.83
C ALA A 14 11.24 -17.00 -10.71
N ALA A 15 12.34 -16.73 -9.99
CA ALA A 15 13.46 -17.65 -9.89
C ALA A 15 13.15 -18.83 -8.95
N ARG A 16 13.89 -19.94 -9.11
CA ARG A 16 13.81 -21.12 -8.24
C ARG A 16 14.57 -20.88 -6.92
N VAL A 17 14.17 -19.84 -6.20
CA VAL A 17 14.71 -19.42 -4.91
C VAL A 17 13.55 -19.24 -3.92
N PRO A 18 13.79 -19.36 -2.61
CA PRO A 18 12.72 -19.29 -1.63
C PRO A 18 12.12 -17.89 -1.39
N ALA A 19 12.87 -16.83 -1.70
CA ALA A 19 12.42 -15.44 -1.52
C ALA A 19 13.05 -14.54 -2.62
N PRO A 20 12.34 -13.47 -3.07
CA PRO A 20 11.02 -13.03 -2.64
C PRO A 20 9.89 -13.97 -3.11
N GLY A 21 8.77 -13.97 -2.39
CA GLY A 21 7.61 -14.82 -2.67
C GLY A 21 6.27 -14.10 -2.49
N GLY A 22 5.25 -14.83 -2.04
CA GLY A 22 3.89 -14.29 -1.85
C GLY A 22 3.79 -13.17 -0.82
N GLY A 23 4.51 -13.26 0.30
CA GLY A 23 4.51 -12.25 1.35
C GLY A 23 5.10 -10.92 0.87
N ALA A 24 6.30 -10.96 0.28
CA ALA A 24 6.91 -9.81 -0.39
C ALA A 24 6.01 -9.21 -1.50
N SER A 25 5.29 -10.04 -2.25
CA SER A 25 4.34 -9.57 -3.28
C SER A 25 3.11 -8.88 -2.65
N ALA A 26 2.57 -9.41 -1.55
CA ALA A 26 1.47 -8.80 -0.80
C ALA A 26 1.87 -7.43 -0.26
N ALA A 27 3.08 -7.34 0.32
CA ALA A 27 3.65 -6.08 0.80
C ALA A 27 3.85 -5.07 -0.35
N LEU A 28 4.30 -5.51 -1.53
CA LEU A 28 4.43 -4.62 -2.69
C LEU A 28 3.07 -4.11 -3.19
N HIS A 29 2.02 -4.94 -3.20
CA HIS A 29 0.66 -4.46 -3.50
C HIS A 29 0.21 -3.39 -2.50
N ALA A 30 0.51 -3.56 -1.20
CA ALA A 30 0.19 -2.55 -0.18
C ALA A 30 0.97 -1.24 -0.40
N ALA A 31 2.26 -1.33 -0.76
CA ALA A 31 3.08 -0.16 -1.09
C ALA A 31 2.53 0.59 -2.32
N GLN A 32 2.15 -0.13 -3.38
CA GLN A 32 1.52 0.45 -4.57
C GLN A 32 0.19 1.14 -4.23
N ALA A 33 -0.64 0.49 -3.40
CA ALA A 33 -1.91 1.05 -2.95
C ALA A 33 -1.70 2.36 -2.18
N ALA A 34 -0.76 2.38 -1.24
CA ALA A 34 -0.40 3.58 -0.48
C ALA A 34 0.15 4.69 -1.38
N ALA A 35 1.04 4.37 -2.33
CA ALA A 35 1.59 5.34 -3.27
C ALA A 35 0.50 5.99 -4.16
N LEU A 36 -0.50 5.23 -4.60
CA LEU A 36 -1.63 5.75 -5.37
C LEU A 36 -2.49 6.72 -4.54
N VAL A 37 -2.81 6.38 -3.29
CA VAL A 37 -3.49 7.29 -2.35
C VAL A 37 -2.68 8.59 -2.17
N ALA A 38 -1.38 8.45 -1.93
CA ALA A 38 -0.50 9.59 -1.72
C ALA A 38 -0.40 10.48 -2.97
N MET A 39 -0.45 9.90 -4.17
CA MET A 39 -0.50 10.62 -5.43
C MET A 39 -1.79 11.43 -5.56
N VAL A 40 -2.95 10.80 -5.31
CA VAL A 40 -4.26 11.48 -5.36
C VAL A 40 -4.31 12.64 -4.37
N ALA A 41 -3.81 12.44 -3.15
CA ALA A 41 -3.72 13.49 -2.15
C ALA A 41 -2.86 14.67 -2.63
N ARG A 42 -1.69 14.42 -3.22
CA ARG A 42 -0.85 15.48 -3.81
C ARG A 42 -1.54 16.25 -4.93
N TYR A 43 -2.31 15.59 -5.79
CA TYR A 43 -3.12 16.25 -6.81
C TYR A 43 -4.36 16.98 -6.25
N SER A 44 -4.62 16.84 -4.96
CA SER A 44 -5.72 17.49 -4.24
C SER A 44 -5.23 18.64 -3.33
N ASP A 45 -3.91 18.82 -3.17
CA ASP A 45 -3.28 19.91 -2.39
C ASP A 45 -2.57 20.89 -3.35
N GLY A 46 -3.22 22.00 -3.71
CA GLY A 46 -2.63 23.10 -4.50
C GLY A 46 -3.27 23.38 -5.87
N PRO A 47 -2.78 24.39 -6.62
CA PRO A 47 -3.32 24.75 -7.92
C PRO A 47 -3.17 23.58 -8.90
N THR A 48 -4.28 23.17 -9.50
CA THR A 48 -4.32 22.08 -10.48
C THR A 48 -3.51 22.45 -11.71
N ASN A 49 -2.21 22.17 -11.73
CA ASN A 49 -1.38 22.22 -12.94
C ASN A 49 -1.58 20.95 -13.79
N VAL A 50 -2.81 20.46 -13.89
CA VAL A 50 -3.16 19.50 -14.92
C VAL A 50 -3.26 20.32 -16.21
N PRO A 51 -2.46 20.04 -17.25
CA PRO A 51 -2.70 20.65 -18.55
C PRO A 51 -4.12 20.26 -18.96
N GLU A 52 -5.04 21.22 -19.03
CA GLU A 52 -6.32 21.02 -19.72
C GLU A 52 -6.00 20.37 -21.07
N LYS A 53 -6.70 19.29 -21.42
CA LYS A 53 -6.66 18.75 -22.78
C LYS A 53 -7.04 19.89 -23.71
N ARG A 54 -6.04 20.59 -24.27
CA ARG A 54 -6.28 21.64 -25.26
C ARG A 54 -7.02 20.98 -26.40
N GLY A 55 -8.28 21.35 -26.59
CA GLY A 55 -8.98 21.10 -27.85
C GLY A 55 -8.07 21.55 -28.98
N ALA A 56 -7.94 20.72 -30.01
CA ALA A 56 -7.02 20.91 -31.12
C ALA A 56 -7.26 22.28 -31.81
N GLY A 57 -6.61 23.32 -31.31
CA GLY A 57 -6.61 24.66 -31.87
C GLY A 57 -5.54 24.76 -32.95
N ARG A 58 -5.93 25.22 -34.14
CA ARG A 58 -5.08 25.34 -35.32
C ARG A 58 -3.80 26.16 -35.01
N PRO A 59 -2.62 25.75 -35.52
CA PRO A 59 -1.38 26.48 -35.28
C PRO A 59 -1.34 27.76 -36.11
N GLY A 60 -1.02 28.92 -35.49
CA GLY A 60 -0.62 30.11 -36.25
C GLY A 60 -0.90 31.52 -35.74
N GLN A 61 -1.26 31.79 -34.47
CA GLN A 61 -1.39 33.19 -34.00
C GLN A 61 -0.66 33.46 -32.67
N PRO A 62 0.20 34.50 -32.59
CA PRO A 62 0.80 34.95 -31.33
C PRO A 62 -0.18 35.86 -30.56
N GLY A 63 -0.47 35.52 -29.29
CA GLY A 63 -1.31 36.31 -28.39
C GLY A 63 -0.56 37.50 -27.74
N PRO A 64 -1.28 38.51 -27.22
CA PRO A 64 -0.68 39.78 -26.82
C PRO A 64 0.06 39.70 -25.46
N ALA A 65 1.26 40.29 -25.42
CA ALA A 65 2.20 40.23 -24.29
C ALA A 65 1.84 41.11 -23.07
N GLY A 66 0.63 41.68 -23.00
CA GLY A 66 0.21 42.60 -21.93
C GLY A 66 -0.58 41.99 -20.78
N SER A 67 -1.00 40.71 -20.86
CA SER A 67 -1.95 40.13 -19.90
C SER A 67 -1.35 39.15 -18.88
N LEU A 68 -0.03 38.87 -18.94
CA LEU A 68 0.57 37.79 -18.15
C LEU A 68 0.64 38.11 -16.65
N ALA A 69 0.94 39.36 -16.26
CA ALA A 69 1.01 39.75 -14.86
C ALA A 69 -0.39 39.86 -14.23
N ALA A 70 -1.38 40.42 -14.95
CA ALA A 70 -2.77 40.47 -14.51
C ALA A 70 -3.40 39.06 -14.45
N ALA A 71 -3.09 38.18 -15.41
CA ALA A 71 -3.51 36.79 -15.39
C ALA A 71 -2.80 35.99 -14.27
N ALA A 72 -1.54 36.29 -13.95
CA ALA A 72 -0.83 35.70 -12.82
C ALA A 72 -1.42 36.14 -11.47
N HIS A 73 -1.78 37.43 -11.32
CA HIS A 73 -2.41 37.95 -10.11
C HIS A 73 -3.86 37.48 -9.96
N MET A 74 -4.62 37.35 -11.06
CA MET A 74 -5.97 36.78 -11.05
C MET A 74 -5.97 35.25 -10.86
N ARG A 75 -4.90 34.55 -11.28
CA ARG A 75 -4.64 33.13 -10.96
C ARG A 75 -4.26 32.94 -9.50
N ALA A 76 -3.45 33.84 -8.94
CA ALA A 76 -3.11 33.86 -7.53
C ALA A 76 -4.30 34.27 -6.65
N SER A 77 -5.23 35.10 -7.12
CA SER A 77 -6.43 35.49 -6.38
C SER A 77 -7.55 34.44 -6.42
N ARG A 78 -7.48 33.44 -7.32
CA ARG A 78 -8.33 32.23 -7.33
C ARG A 78 -7.72 31.07 -6.53
N THR A 79 -6.74 31.33 -5.66
CA THR A 79 -6.10 30.33 -4.78
C THR A 79 -6.93 29.95 -3.54
N HIS A 80 -8.22 30.35 -3.48
CA HIS A 80 -9.21 29.45 -2.87
C HIS A 80 -9.34 28.24 -3.78
N SER A 81 -8.38 27.32 -3.64
CA SER A 81 -8.50 25.98 -4.17
C SER A 81 -9.87 25.45 -3.75
N LYS A 82 -10.59 24.77 -4.65
CA LYS A 82 -11.77 23.96 -4.32
C LYS A 82 -11.52 22.96 -3.16
N TYR A 83 -10.25 22.79 -2.77
CA TYR A 83 -9.77 21.94 -1.68
C TYR A 83 -9.25 22.70 -0.47
N ALA A 84 -9.30 24.04 -0.43
CA ALA A 84 -8.76 24.83 0.68
C ALA A 84 -9.41 24.44 2.02
N ASP A 85 -10.72 24.17 2.00
CA ASP A 85 -11.49 23.72 3.16
C ASP A 85 -11.10 22.30 3.63
N HIS A 86 -10.40 21.54 2.80
CA HIS A 86 -9.94 20.18 3.06
C HIS A 86 -8.41 20.06 3.10
N ALA A 87 -7.68 21.18 3.03
CA ALA A 87 -6.23 21.15 2.85
C ALA A 87 -5.50 20.42 3.99
N GLU A 88 -5.98 20.57 5.23
CA GLU A 88 -5.40 19.83 6.36
C GLU A 88 -5.65 18.32 6.26
N ALA A 89 -6.85 17.91 5.84
CA ALA A 89 -7.20 16.50 5.66
C ALA A 89 -6.36 15.86 4.56
N ILE A 90 -6.25 16.53 3.43
CA ILE A 90 -5.46 16.06 2.30
C ILE A 90 -3.98 15.93 2.66
N ARG A 91 -3.42 16.88 3.43
CA ARG A 91 -2.04 16.77 3.94
C ARG A 91 -1.87 15.57 4.87
N ARG A 92 -2.77 15.35 5.82
CA ARG A 92 -2.72 14.17 6.71
C ARG A 92 -2.79 12.86 5.92
N VAL A 93 -3.70 12.79 4.93
CA VAL A 93 -3.81 11.61 4.07
C VAL A 93 -2.51 11.36 3.31
N ARG A 94 -1.93 12.41 2.70
CA ARG A 94 -0.65 12.30 1.98
C ARG A 94 0.44 11.76 2.89
N ASP A 95 0.64 12.38 4.04
CA ASP A 95 1.75 12.06 4.94
C ASP A 95 1.59 10.63 5.51
N ALA A 96 0.35 10.25 5.88
CA ALA A 96 0.05 8.88 6.31
C ALA A 96 0.24 7.84 5.19
N ALA A 97 -0.12 8.17 3.95
CA ALA A 97 0.05 7.28 2.82
C ALA A 97 1.54 7.07 2.47
N ASP A 98 2.37 8.13 2.57
CA ASP A 98 3.82 8.00 2.41
C ASP A 98 4.43 7.09 3.49
N GLU A 99 4.01 7.24 4.75
CA GLU A 99 4.44 6.38 5.85
C GLU A 99 4.04 4.92 5.63
N LEU A 100 2.79 4.67 5.19
CA LEU A 100 2.31 3.33 4.88
C LEU A 100 3.08 2.69 3.72
N CYS A 101 3.48 3.48 2.72
CA CYS A 101 4.31 3.01 1.62
C CYS A 101 5.68 2.52 2.14
N GLU A 102 6.35 3.31 2.99
CA GLU A 102 7.63 2.91 3.57
C GLU A 102 7.49 1.70 4.51
N ASN A 103 6.43 1.64 5.31
CA ASN A 103 6.15 0.49 6.16
C ASN A 103 5.95 -0.79 5.33
N ALA A 104 5.20 -0.71 4.24
CA ALA A 104 5.00 -1.84 3.34
C ALA A 104 6.31 -2.31 2.68
N LEU A 105 7.20 -1.39 2.28
CA LEU A 105 8.51 -1.75 1.75
C LEU A 105 9.39 -2.45 2.79
N THR A 106 9.37 -1.99 4.05
CA THR A 106 10.05 -2.67 5.17
C THR A 106 9.47 -4.08 5.38
N LEU A 107 8.14 -4.23 5.36
CA LEU A 107 7.49 -5.53 5.54
C LEU A 107 7.86 -6.54 4.44
N ALA A 108 8.09 -6.09 3.20
CA ALA A 108 8.61 -6.95 2.16
C ALA A 108 10.01 -7.49 2.52
N GLU A 109 10.89 -6.64 3.05
CA GLU A 109 12.24 -7.01 3.49
C GLU A 109 12.19 -7.95 4.69
N ASP A 110 11.30 -7.69 5.65
CA ASP A 110 11.07 -8.53 6.82
C ASP A 110 10.58 -9.94 6.44
N ASP A 111 9.71 -10.08 5.44
CA ASP A 111 9.25 -11.38 4.92
C ASP A 111 10.42 -12.23 4.40
N ALA A 112 11.30 -11.63 3.59
CA ALA A 112 12.48 -12.31 3.06
C ALA A 112 13.49 -12.69 4.16
N ALA A 113 13.68 -11.81 5.14
CA ALA A 113 14.55 -12.06 6.28
C ALA A 113 13.99 -13.17 7.18
N ALA A 114 12.68 -13.16 7.44
CA ALA A 114 12.03 -14.15 8.28
C ALA A 114 12.07 -15.55 7.66
N PHE A 115 11.89 -15.68 6.35
CA PHE A 115 12.07 -16.96 5.66
C PHE A 115 13.49 -17.52 5.87
N THR A 116 14.50 -16.66 5.74
CA THR A 116 15.91 -17.04 5.96
C THR A 116 16.11 -17.51 7.41
N ALA A 117 15.60 -16.77 8.39
CA ALA A 117 15.70 -17.13 9.81
C ALA A 117 15.04 -18.47 10.13
N VAL A 118 13.84 -18.74 9.59
CA VAL A 118 13.16 -20.04 9.75
C VAL A 118 14.02 -21.16 9.17
N THR A 119 14.58 -20.96 7.99
CA THR A 119 15.41 -21.98 7.33
C THR A 119 16.69 -22.27 8.14
N GLU A 120 17.36 -21.24 8.66
CA GLU A 120 18.52 -21.41 9.54
C GLU A 120 18.17 -22.12 10.86
N ALA A 121 17.03 -21.80 11.48
CA ALA A 121 16.58 -22.46 12.69
C ALA A 121 16.38 -23.97 12.47
N TYR A 122 15.86 -24.38 11.31
CA TYR A 122 15.71 -25.79 10.96
C TYR A 122 17.04 -26.53 10.77
N ARG A 123 18.12 -25.83 10.39
CA ARG A 123 19.47 -26.38 10.17
C ARG A 123 20.25 -26.62 11.47
N LEU A 124 19.81 -26.07 12.60
CA LEU A 124 20.49 -26.27 13.88
C LEU A 124 20.60 -27.77 14.23
N PRO A 125 21.68 -28.18 14.94
CA PRO A 125 21.86 -29.55 15.40
C PRO A 125 20.71 -30.04 16.28
N LYS A 126 20.53 -31.36 16.31
CA LYS A 126 19.52 -32.05 17.12
C LYS A 126 20.08 -33.31 17.80
N THR A 127 21.40 -33.35 18.01
CA THR A 127 22.11 -34.49 18.58
C THR A 127 22.19 -34.36 20.10
N GLY A 128 21.10 -34.76 20.76
CA GLY A 128 20.98 -34.75 22.22
C GLY A 128 19.92 -33.79 22.73
N ALA A 129 19.54 -33.95 23.99
CA ALA A 129 18.40 -33.24 24.59
C ALA A 129 18.58 -31.72 24.62
N ALA A 130 19.78 -31.23 24.96
CA ALA A 130 20.06 -29.80 25.02
C ALA A 130 19.99 -29.13 23.64
N GLU A 131 20.64 -29.72 22.62
CA GLU A 131 20.59 -29.21 21.25
C GLU A 131 19.18 -29.25 20.68
N ALA A 132 18.43 -30.34 20.94
CA ALA A 132 17.04 -30.45 20.51
C ALA A 132 16.15 -29.35 21.13
N ALA A 133 16.36 -29.02 22.41
CA ALA A 133 15.63 -27.94 23.08
C ALA A 133 15.97 -26.57 22.48
N THR A 134 17.26 -26.26 22.29
CA THR A 134 17.71 -25.00 21.65
C THR A 134 17.16 -24.85 20.25
N ARG A 135 17.23 -25.91 19.44
CA ARG A 135 16.67 -25.93 18.08
C ARG A 135 15.17 -25.68 18.07
N SER A 136 14.43 -26.33 18.97
CA SER A 136 12.97 -26.18 19.05
C SER A 136 12.58 -24.75 19.45
N ALA A 137 13.28 -24.15 20.41
CA ALA A 137 13.06 -22.76 20.80
C ALA A 137 13.35 -21.79 19.64
N ALA A 138 14.47 -21.99 18.93
CA ALA A 138 14.82 -21.15 17.78
C ALA A 138 13.78 -21.24 16.65
N ILE A 139 13.26 -22.44 16.36
CA ILE A 139 12.19 -22.64 15.37
C ILE A 139 10.91 -21.92 15.81
N ALA A 140 10.50 -22.06 17.07
CA ALA A 140 9.31 -21.39 17.57
C ALA A 140 9.41 -19.85 17.47
N THR A 141 10.56 -19.28 17.84
CA THR A 141 10.83 -17.84 17.68
C THR A 141 10.80 -17.42 16.22
N ALA A 142 11.45 -18.18 15.33
CA ALA A 142 11.51 -17.84 13.91
C ALA A 142 10.13 -17.94 13.22
N LEU A 143 9.32 -18.96 13.54
CA LEU A 143 7.97 -19.12 13.00
C LEU A 143 7.05 -17.99 13.46
N LEU A 144 7.12 -17.60 14.73
CA LEU A 144 6.37 -16.45 15.23
C LEU A 144 6.79 -15.15 14.53
N ALA A 145 8.10 -14.94 14.35
CA ALA A 145 8.63 -13.79 13.63
C ALA A 145 8.18 -13.77 12.16
N ALA A 146 8.10 -14.93 11.49
CA ALA A 146 7.64 -15.05 10.10
C ALA A 146 6.14 -14.85 9.92
N ALA A 147 5.34 -15.09 10.96
CA ALA A 147 3.89 -14.94 10.90
C ALA A 147 3.42 -13.48 11.04
N ARG A 148 4.23 -12.61 11.66
CA ARG A 148 3.87 -11.22 11.96
C ARG A 148 3.85 -10.31 10.73
N PRO A 149 4.86 -10.30 9.82
CA PRO A 149 4.86 -9.39 8.69
C PRO A 149 3.59 -9.49 7.82
N PRO A 150 3.08 -10.69 7.47
CA PRO A 150 1.81 -10.81 6.75
C PRO A 150 0.62 -10.18 7.49
N ALA A 151 0.51 -10.32 8.82
CA ALA A 151 -0.55 -9.69 9.58
C ALA A 151 -0.44 -8.15 9.57
N PHE A 152 0.78 -7.61 9.61
CA PHE A 152 1.00 -6.17 9.44
C PHE A 152 0.67 -5.67 8.04
N VAL A 153 0.91 -6.46 6.98
CA VAL A 153 0.46 -6.12 5.61
C VAL A 153 -1.07 -5.98 5.54
N ILE A 154 -1.83 -6.84 6.24
CA ILE A 154 -3.29 -6.70 6.35
C ILE A 154 -3.66 -5.38 7.02
N GLY A 155 -2.96 -5.00 8.10
CA GLY A 155 -3.15 -3.73 8.79
C GLY A 155 -2.86 -2.51 7.90
N VAL A 156 -1.79 -2.57 7.10
CA VAL A 156 -1.48 -1.52 6.10
C VAL A 156 -2.60 -1.42 5.07
N ALA A 157 -3.07 -2.54 4.53
CA ALA A 157 -4.17 -2.55 3.56
C ALA A 157 -5.46 -1.93 4.14
N ALA A 158 -5.80 -2.25 5.39
CA ALA A 158 -6.94 -1.64 6.07
C ALA A 158 -6.80 -0.13 6.20
N ARG A 159 -5.61 0.36 6.58
CA ARG A 159 -5.33 1.79 6.71
C ARG A 159 -5.35 2.51 5.36
N VAL A 160 -4.85 1.88 4.30
CA VAL A 160 -4.97 2.42 2.93
C VAL A 160 -6.44 2.58 2.53
N LEU A 161 -7.30 1.62 2.86
CA LEU A 161 -8.74 1.73 2.58
C LEU A 161 -9.40 2.86 3.38
N ASP A 162 -9.01 3.09 4.63
CA ASP A 162 -9.49 4.25 5.40
C ASP A 162 -9.15 5.57 4.70
N LEU A 163 -7.90 5.70 4.22
CA LEU A 163 -7.42 6.90 3.52
C LEU A 163 -8.10 7.06 2.15
N ALA A 164 -8.34 5.96 1.44
CA ALA A 164 -9.06 5.94 0.18
C ALA A 164 -10.50 6.44 0.36
N GLU A 165 -11.20 5.95 1.38
CA GLU A 165 -12.56 6.38 1.74
C GLU A 165 -12.59 7.87 2.15
N GLU A 166 -11.59 8.36 2.89
CA GLU A 166 -11.47 9.78 3.24
C GLU A 166 -11.28 10.68 2.01
N LEU A 167 -10.55 10.21 0.99
CA LEU A 167 -10.35 10.96 -0.26
C LEU A 167 -11.55 10.99 -1.19
N LEU A 168 -12.48 10.02 -1.15
CA LEU A 168 -13.62 9.98 -2.07
C LEU A 168 -14.40 11.30 -2.16
N PRO A 169 -14.82 11.94 -1.04
CA PRO A 169 -15.59 13.18 -1.09
C PRO A 169 -14.75 14.44 -1.35
N ILE A 170 -13.44 14.43 -1.05
CA ILE A 170 -12.61 15.64 -1.01
C ILE A 170 -11.49 15.66 -2.06
N GLY A 171 -11.23 14.52 -2.70
CA GLY A 171 -10.13 14.32 -3.61
C GLY A 171 -10.36 14.95 -4.98
N ASN A 172 -9.30 14.99 -5.78
CA ASN A 172 -9.39 15.55 -7.12
C ASN A 172 -10.12 14.61 -8.09
N PRO A 173 -11.28 15.01 -8.65
CA PRO A 173 -12.09 14.13 -9.52
C PRO A 173 -11.34 13.73 -10.80
N ASN A 174 -10.34 14.50 -11.22
CA ASN A 174 -9.54 14.16 -12.41
C ASN A 174 -8.58 12.98 -12.21
N VAL A 175 -8.31 12.59 -10.96
CA VAL A 175 -7.43 11.46 -10.59
C VAL A 175 -8.11 10.51 -9.60
N ILE A 176 -9.41 10.68 -9.35
CA ILE A 176 -10.13 9.89 -8.34
C ILE A 176 -10.24 8.40 -8.77
N SER A 177 -10.09 8.11 -10.06
CA SER A 177 -9.98 6.73 -10.56
C SER A 177 -8.81 5.96 -9.93
N ASP A 178 -7.73 6.64 -9.55
CA ASP A 178 -6.57 6.02 -8.93
C ASP A 178 -6.86 5.58 -7.48
N VAL A 179 -7.89 6.13 -6.82
CA VAL A 179 -8.39 5.63 -5.53
C VAL A 179 -9.00 4.24 -5.66
N ALA A 180 -9.69 3.95 -6.77
CA ALA A 180 -10.20 2.60 -7.03
C ALA A 180 -9.06 1.61 -7.29
N ALA A 181 -8.04 2.01 -8.05
CA ALA A 181 -6.84 1.19 -8.24
C ALA A 181 -6.11 0.91 -6.91
N ALA A 182 -6.03 1.91 -6.02
CA ALA A 182 -5.48 1.75 -4.69
C ALA A 182 -6.31 0.75 -3.85
N ALA A 183 -7.63 0.83 -3.89
CA ALA A 183 -8.51 -0.08 -3.17
C ALA A 183 -8.36 -1.54 -3.62
N GLU A 184 -8.24 -1.79 -4.93
CA GLU A 184 -8.02 -3.14 -5.46
C GLU A 184 -6.62 -3.67 -5.16
N ALA A 185 -5.59 -2.81 -5.18
CA ALA A 185 -4.25 -3.18 -4.75
C ALA A 185 -4.21 -3.52 -3.24
N ALA A 186 -4.90 -2.74 -2.40
CA ALA A 186 -5.06 -3.05 -0.97
C ALA A 186 -5.81 -4.37 -0.74
N ARG A 187 -6.86 -4.67 -1.54
CA ARG A 187 -7.56 -5.96 -1.50
C ARG A 187 -6.61 -7.11 -1.84
N ALA A 188 -5.84 -6.98 -2.91
CA ALA A 188 -4.86 -7.99 -3.33
C ALA A 188 -3.79 -8.21 -2.24
N ALA A 189 -3.32 -7.14 -1.59
CA ALA A 189 -2.40 -7.22 -0.47
C ALA A 189 -3.01 -8.02 0.71
N ALA A 190 -4.20 -7.62 1.17
CA ALA A 190 -4.85 -8.24 2.32
C ALA A 190 -5.19 -9.73 2.09
N THR A 191 -5.72 -10.06 0.91
CA THR A 191 -6.11 -11.44 0.57
C THR A 191 -4.91 -12.36 0.38
N THR A 192 -3.81 -11.86 -0.21
CA THR A 192 -2.55 -12.62 -0.33
C THR A 192 -1.93 -12.83 1.05
N ALA A 193 -1.82 -11.78 1.85
CA ALA A 193 -1.25 -11.84 3.18
C ALA A 193 -2.05 -12.74 4.14
N ARG A 194 -3.38 -12.81 4.01
CA ARG A 194 -4.22 -13.75 4.78
C ARG A 194 -3.75 -15.19 4.62
N VAL A 195 -3.51 -15.63 3.38
CA VAL A 195 -3.05 -16.99 3.11
C VAL A 195 -1.69 -17.24 3.77
N ASN A 196 -0.79 -16.24 3.75
CA ASN A 196 0.50 -16.35 4.44
C ASN A 196 0.35 -16.45 5.97
N VAL A 197 -0.59 -15.71 6.58
CA VAL A 197 -0.92 -15.84 8.01
C VAL A 197 -1.44 -17.24 8.33
N GLU A 198 -2.41 -17.72 7.54
CA GLU A 198 -3.07 -19.03 7.74
C GLU A 198 -2.08 -20.20 7.63
N ILE A 199 -1.13 -20.14 6.69
CA ILE A 199 -0.08 -21.15 6.57
C ILE A 199 0.81 -21.16 7.83
N ASN A 200 1.26 -19.99 8.28
CA ASN A 200 2.16 -19.88 9.42
C ASN A 200 1.49 -20.24 10.76
N LEU A 201 0.17 -20.06 10.89
CA LEU A 201 -0.59 -20.42 12.09
C LEU A 201 -0.46 -21.91 12.48
N THR A 202 -0.18 -22.79 11.52
CA THR A 202 0.02 -24.23 11.79
C THR A 202 1.21 -24.51 12.70
N GLY A 203 2.23 -23.65 12.70
CA GLY A 203 3.48 -23.82 13.45
C GLY A 203 3.61 -22.98 14.73
N ILE A 204 2.55 -22.27 15.14
CA ILE A 204 2.61 -21.34 16.28
C ILE A 204 1.84 -21.93 17.46
N GLU A 205 2.50 -22.10 18.60
CA GLU A 205 1.87 -22.62 19.82
C GLU A 205 1.36 -21.51 20.76
N ASP A 206 1.95 -20.32 20.68
CA ASP A 206 1.58 -19.18 21.51
C ASP A 206 0.12 -18.74 21.29
N ALA A 207 -0.71 -18.89 22.32
CA ALA A 207 -2.15 -18.66 22.22
C ALA A 207 -2.51 -17.19 21.93
N GLN A 208 -1.74 -16.24 22.49
CA GLN A 208 -1.97 -14.82 22.28
C GLN A 208 -1.64 -14.43 20.84
N ALA A 209 -0.48 -14.84 20.35
CA ALA A 209 -0.07 -14.62 18.97
C ALA A 209 -1.04 -15.27 17.99
N ARG A 210 -1.50 -16.50 18.25
CA ARG A 210 -2.52 -17.16 17.42
C ARG A 210 -3.80 -16.33 17.35
N SER A 211 -4.27 -15.82 18.50
CA SER A 211 -5.48 -14.98 18.58
C SER A 211 -5.34 -13.71 17.73
N GLU A 212 -4.22 -13.00 17.87
CA GLU A 212 -3.92 -11.78 17.12
C GLU A 212 -3.88 -12.04 15.61
N LEU A 213 -3.20 -13.11 15.19
CA LEU A 213 -3.08 -13.51 13.78
C LEU A 213 -4.43 -13.93 13.19
N LEU A 214 -5.24 -14.68 13.94
CA LEU A 214 -6.59 -15.06 13.52
C LEU A 214 -7.50 -13.84 13.39
N ALA A 215 -7.41 -12.87 14.31
CA ALA A 215 -8.16 -11.63 14.22
C ALA A 215 -7.78 -10.83 12.95
N ALA A 216 -6.48 -10.72 12.65
CA ALA A 216 -6.01 -10.08 11.43
C ALA A 216 -6.54 -10.78 10.18
N ALA A 217 -6.37 -12.10 10.08
CA ALA A 217 -6.87 -12.91 8.96
C ALA A 217 -8.41 -12.81 8.79
N GLY A 218 -9.15 -12.85 9.90
CA GLY A 218 -10.61 -12.76 9.91
C GLY A 218 -11.15 -11.41 9.44
N SER A 219 -10.39 -10.33 9.60
CA SER A 219 -10.79 -8.98 9.17
C SER A 219 -10.85 -8.80 7.64
N VAL A 220 -10.14 -9.64 6.89
CA VAL A 220 -9.91 -9.46 5.44
C VAL A 220 -11.19 -9.53 4.61
N GLY A 221 -12.21 -10.28 5.05
CA GLY A 221 -13.51 -10.28 4.38
C GLY A 221 -14.14 -8.88 4.35
N GLY A 222 -14.14 -8.19 5.49
CA GLY A 222 -14.63 -6.82 5.58
C GLY A 222 -13.79 -5.83 4.76
N LEU A 223 -12.48 -6.05 4.64
CA LEU A 223 -11.62 -5.24 3.77
C LEU A 223 -11.97 -5.40 2.28
N CYS A 224 -12.34 -6.61 1.86
CA CYS A 224 -12.81 -6.85 0.49
C CYS A 224 -14.11 -6.10 0.20
N ASP A 225 -15.08 -6.17 1.11
CA ASP A 225 -16.36 -5.45 0.98
C ASP A 225 -16.16 -3.94 0.92
N ARG A 226 -15.20 -3.41 1.69
CA ARG A 226 -14.82 -1.99 1.64
C ARG A 226 -14.18 -1.60 0.31
N ALA A 227 -13.26 -2.42 -0.20
CA ALA A 227 -12.67 -2.19 -1.52
C ALA A 227 -13.75 -2.17 -2.62
N ASP A 228 -14.72 -3.09 -2.58
CA ASP A 228 -15.87 -3.10 -3.50
C ASP A 228 -16.68 -1.81 -3.44
N LYS A 229 -16.94 -1.29 -2.24
CA LYS A 229 -17.66 -0.03 -2.03
C LYS A 229 -16.89 1.17 -2.58
N VAL A 230 -15.58 1.25 -2.33
CA VAL A 230 -14.72 2.32 -2.85
C VAL A 230 -14.70 2.29 -4.37
N THR A 231 -14.42 1.14 -4.98
CA THR A 231 -14.41 0.98 -6.43
C THR A 231 -15.79 1.27 -7.04
N GLY A 232 -16.87 0.83 -6.40
CA GLY A 232 -18.25 1.13 -6.80
C GLY A 232 -18.57 2.62 -6.78
N ALA A 233 -18.19 3.34 -5.73
CA ALA A 233 -18.41 4.78 -5.58
C ALA A 233 -17.69 5.58 -6.67
N VAL A 234 -16.42 5.25 -6.93
CA VAL A 234 -15.64 5.88 -8.02
C VAL A 234 -16.32 5.65 -9.37
N ARG A 235 -16.72 4.42 -9.68
CA ARG A 235 -17.39 4.09 -10.95
C ARG A 235 -18.73 4.81 -11.12
N ALA A 236 -19.51 4.93 -10.05
CA ALA A 236 -20.76 5.67 -10.08
C ALA A 236 -20.54 7.16 -10.37
N GLY A 237 -19.51 7.77 -9.75
CA GLY A 237 -19.15 9.18 -10.00
C GLY A 237 -18.57 9.46 -11.39
N LEU A 238 -18.03 8.45 -12.09
CA LEU A 238 -17.60 8.59 -13.49
C LEU A 238 -18.76 8.54 -14.49
N ALA A 239 -19.92 8.01 -14.08
CA ALA A 239 -21.10 7.88 -14.93
C ALA A 239 -22.05 9.08 -14.85
N SER A 240 -21.81 10.01 -13.92
CA SER A 240 -22.56 11.27 -13.71
C SER A 240 -21.91 12.45 -14.41
#